data_AF-A0A6H0XSJ5-F1
#
_entry.id   AF-A0A6H0XSJ5-F1
#
_cell.length_a   1.000
_cell.length_b   1.000
_cell.length_c   1.000
_cell.angle_alpha   90.00
_cell.angle_beta   90.00
_cell.angle_gamma   90.00
#
_symmetry.space_group_name_H-M   'P 1'
#
loop_
_entity.id
_entity.type
_entity.pdbx_description
1 polymer ?
#
loop_
_entity_poly.entity_id
_entity_poly.type
_entity_poly.pdbx_seq_one_letter_code
_entity_poly.pdbx_strand_id
1 'polypeptide(L)'
;MMRNLLPKIVLGTILVLLALHFLVSNVSVQSEGTWARPKFSFSLNKDGSSASAAPSKPTEASKAEKPVEPPSMWEDLEPSPDTTSVLATIASTAFTEAAEHTAHHSSAVVHSATSTTAHSTAHSAPTHEVNPHANHGDESELPCTHLPGAEDVVFIIKTGATELEERMPVHFNTTLRCFPKSLIFSDHGENYEGHIVHDALGQVIDEIRLEAKEFDLWRRLHEKGRAGLDPSELSINDKGSNLGGGGNPDNGGWALDKFKNIPMVNYTIHKYPDTKWFIYVDADTYIMWSTLLQWLQMMDSSKLVYLGSPAQIDGQVFGHGGSGYVISNALMHKAAEVYNHNQSYWDEFAKNHWAGDCVLATLLEEINGALSWAYPMIQGGDNNVMNFWETGYNRRLWCYPVISYHHIPPSTVASLWHFEQEWIANSSREIRHSDVYKQWYVPQLPHEREGWSNMVGLEDKDLTMTTSNDAWECRDQCQGNSTCMQWSFSGGDCRMLEWTKLGHAAEDVHSGWILDRINEKVVELDECDEGEWIMPDYHGSKRRMRARRGIEVDRRYTWSR
;
A
#
# COMPACT_ATOMS: atom_id res chain seq x y z
N MET A 1 1.50 58.50 49.46
CA MET A 1 0.91 59.15 48.27
C MET A 1 1.09 58.28 47.02
N MET A 2 0.72 56.99 47.08
CA MET A 2 0.96 55.98 46.03
C MET A 2 -0.16 54.93 46.02
N ARG A 3 -1.33 55.26 45.43
CA ARG A 3 -2.40 54.28 45.15
C ARG A 3 -3.19 54.50 43.85
N ASN A 4 -2.87 55.55 43.07
CA ASN A 4 -3.63 55.96 41.87
C ASN A 4 -2.82 55.87 40.55
N LEU A 5 -1.75 55.07 40.49
CA LEU A 5 -0.87 54.99 39.31
C LEU A 5 -1.00 53.70 38.48
N LEU A 6 -1.43 52.57 39.06
CA LEU A 6 -1.59 51.32 38.30
C LEU A 6 -2.69 51.37 37.21
N PRO A 7 -3.90 51.95 37.43
CA PRO A 7 -4.95 51.93 36.40
C PRO A 7 -4.59 52.71 35.12
N LYS A 8 -3.68 53.69 35.21
CA LYS A 8 -3.30 54.55 34.08
C LYS A 8 -2.21 53.93 33.19
N ILE A 9 -1.38 53.04 33.74
CA ILE A 9 -0.36 52.33 32.97
C ILE A 9 -1.04 51.27 32.09
N VAL A 10 -1.93 50.45 32.68
CA VAL A 10 -2.66 49.39 31.97
C VAL A 10 -3.50 49.94 30.79
N LEU A 11 -4.19 51.07 30.99
CA LEU A 11 -4.97 51.70 29.92
C LEU A 11 -4.10 52.24 28.77
N GLY A 12 -2.89 52.74 29.08
CA GLY A 12 -1.94 53.23 28.09
C GLY A 12 -1.38 52.12 27.21
N THR A 13 -1.03 50.96 27.79
CA THR A 13 -0.48 49.82 27.03
C THR A 13 -1.50 49.22 26.06
N ILE A 14 -2.78 49.16 26.45
CA ILE A 14 -3.87 48.66 25.59
C ILE A 14 -4.10 49.57 24.38
N LEU A 15 -4.04 50.89 24.57
CA LEU A 15 -4.17 51.88 23.49
C LEU A 15 -3.01 51.82 22.48
N VAL A 16 -1.78 51.56 22.94
CA VAL A 16 -0.62 51.38 22.05
C VAL A 16 -0.72 50.08 21.23
N LEU A 17 -1.16 48.98 21.85
CA LEU A 17 -1.35 47.70 21.15
C LEU A 17 -2.46 47.76 20.08
N LEU A 18 -3.57 48.46 20.35
CA LEU A 18 -4.63 48.70 19.36
C LEU A 18 -4.16 49.62 18.21
N ALA A 19 -3.32 50.62 18.49
CA ALA A 19 -2.75 51.48 17.46
C ALA A 19 -1.76 50.72 16.54
N LEU A 20 -0.94 49.81 17.08
CA LEU A 20 -0.08 48.95 16.26
C LEU A 20 -0.89 47.97 15.38
N HIS A 21 -1.99 47.40 15.89
CA HIS A 21 -2.86 46.54 15.08
C HIS A 21 -3.49 47.26 13.88
N PHE A 22 -3.89 48.53 14.05
CA PHE A 22 -4.43 49.34 12.96
C PHE A 22 -3.37 49.80 11.94
N LEU A 23 -2.12 49.99 12.36
CA LEU A 23 -1.02 50.39 11.45
C LEU A 23 -0.50 49.22 10.60
N VAL A 24 -0.52 47.99 11.10
CA VAL A 24 -0.13 46.80 10.32
C VAL A 24 -1.21 46.41 9.28
N SER A 25 -2.46 46.80 9.50
CA SER A 25 -3.61 46.42 8.65
C SER A 25 -3.83 47.30 7.42
N ASN A 26 -2.96 48.30 7.15
CA ASN A 26 -3.17 49.29 6.07
C ASN A 26 -1.95 49.58 5.18
N VAL A 27 -0.93 48.70 5.18
CA VAL A 27 0.17 48.76 4.20
C VAL A 27 0.04 47.60 3.21
N SER A 28 -0.79 47.80 2.20
CA SER A 28 -0.80 46.97 0.98
C SER A 28 -0.87 47.90 -0.24
N VAL A 29 0.29 48.48 -0.57
CA VAL A 29 0.46 49.33 -1.76
C VAL A 29 0.59 48.46 -3.00
N GLN A 30 0.06 48.99 -4.11
CA GLN A 30 -0.06 48.32 -5.40
C GLN A 30 1.28 47.85 -5.98
N SER A 31 1.27 46.63 -6.53
CA SER A 31 2.01 46.31 -7.75
C SER A 31 1.11 45.49 -8.68
N GLU A 32 0.55 46.15 -9.69
CA GLU A 32 -0.25 45.47 -10.71
C GLU A 32 0.69 44.72 -11.67
N GLY A 33 0.70 43.39 -11.58
CA GLY A 33 1.39 42.49 -12.50
C GLY A 33 0.39 41.49 -13.08
N THR A 34 -0.28 41.85 -14.16
CA THR A 34 -1.30 41.01 -14.80
C THR A 34 -0.69 39.83 -15.55
N TRP A 35 -0.73 38.63 -14.97
CA TRP A 35 -0.57 37.38 -15.71
C TRP A 35 -1.92 36.71 -15.90
N ALA A 36 -2.39 36.73 -17.16
CA ALA A 36 -3.69 36.20 -17.53
C ALA A 36 -3.68 34.66 -17.56
N ARG A 37 -4.76 34.05 -17.06
CA ARG A 37 -5.06 32.64 -17.33
C ARG A 37 -5.46 32.50 -18.81
N PRO A 38 -4.92 31.54 -19.57
CA PRO A 38 -5.43 31.26 -20.92
C PRO A 38 -6.86 30.69 -20.80
N LYS A 39 -7.85 31.49 -21.19
CA LYS A 39 -9.18 30.98 -21.56
C LYS A 39 -9.11 30.52 -23.02
N PHE A 40 -9.07 29.22 -23.26
CA PHE A 40 -9.36 28.69 -24.59
C PHE A 40 -10.86 28.78 -24.85
N SER A 41 -11.29 29.86 -25.51
CA SER A 41 -12.60 29.99 -26.11
C SER A 41 -12.46 29.91 -27.63
N PHE A 42 -12.86 28.80 -28.24
CA PHE A 42 -12.95 28.71 -29.69
C PHE A 42 -14.10 29.60 -30.21
N SER A 43 -13.73 30.62 -30.99
CA SER A 43 -14.69 31.47 -31.70
C SER A 43 -15.03 30.83 -33.05
N LEU A 44 -16.22 30.24 -33.15
CA LEU A 44 -16.81 29.91 -34.45
C LEU A 44 -17.38 31.18 -35.09
N ASN A 45 -16.76 31.64 -36.17
CA ASN A 45 -17.29 32.73 -36.97
C ASN A 45 -18.68 32.37 -37.54
N LYS A 46 -19.64 33.28 -37.33
CA LYS A 46 -20.88 33.34 -38.11
C LYS A 46 -21.07 34.77 -38.59
N ASP A 47 -20.89 34.99 -39.88
CA ASP A 47 -21.61 36.03 -40.61
C ASP A 47 -22.82 35.40 -41.32
N GLY A 48 -23.87 36.19 -41.47
CA GLY A 48 -25.23 35.66 -41.56
C GLY A 48 -25.80 35.47 -42.97
N SER A 49 -26.86 34.67 -43.04
CA SER A 49 -28.02 34.97 -43.87
C SER A 49 -29.28 34.32 -43.27
N SER A 50 -30.42 34.98 -43.42
CA SER A 50 -31.66 34.71 -42.71
C SER A 50 -32.71 33.96 -43.55
N ALA A 51 -33.46 33.04 -42.94
CA ALA A 51 -34.88 32.83 -43.26
C ALA A 51 -35.59 32.09 -42.11
N SER A 52 -36.83 32.49 -41.82
CA SER A 52 -37.69 31.90 -40.79
C SER A 52 -38.71 30.91 -41.37
N ALA A 53 -38.91 29.76 -40.73
CA ALA A 53 -40.17 29.01 -40.78
C ALA A 53 -40.31 28.05 -39.59
N ALA A 54 -41.53 27.89 -39.09
CA ALA A 54 -41.94 26.88 -38.11
C ALA A 54 -43.37 26.41 -38.48
N PRO A 55 -43.92 25.36 -37.85
CA PRO A 55 -43.37 24.01 -37.80
C PRO A 55 -44.38 22.97 -38.36
N SER A 56 -43.92 21.80 -38.80
CA SER A 56 -44.78 20.65 -39.15
C SER A 56 -44.50 19.43 -38.27
N LYS A 57 -45.56 18.64 -38.00
CA LYS A 57 -45.56 17.47 -37.10
C LYS A 57 -45.21 16.15 -37.84
N PRO A 58 -44.89 15.06 -37.11
CA PRO A 58 -44.07 13.98 -37.65
C PRO A 58 -44.84 12.78 -38.24
N THR A 59 -44.16 12.14 -39.20
CA THR A 59 -44.22 10.74 -39.63
C THR A 59 -42.75 10.34 -39.90
N GLU A 60 -42.25 9.12 -39.74
CA GLU A 60 -42.86 7.80 -39.57
C GLU A 60 -41.87 6.91 -38.77
N ALA A 61 -42.31 5.78 -38.20
CA ALA A 61 -41.44 4.97 -37.32
C ALA A 61 -40.49 4.06 -38.11
N SER A 62 -39.18 4.18 -37.89
CA SER A 62 -38.18 3.18 -38.30
C SER A 62 -37.94 2.15 -37.19
N LYS A 63 -37.63 0.91 -37.57
CA LYS A 63 -37.47 -0.23 -36.66
C LYS A 63 -36.19 -0.07 -35.83
N ALA A 64 -36.27 -0.40 -34.55
CA ALA A 64 -35.09 -0.61 -33.72
C ALA A 64 -34.40 -1.92 -34.14
N GLU A 65 -33.18 -1.82 -34.67
CA GLU A 65 -32.24 -2.93 -34.68
C GLU A 65 -31.69 -3.14 -33.27
N LYS A 66 -31.42 -4.39 -32.90
CA LYS A 66 -30.81 -4.69 -31.59
C LYS A 66 -29.39 -4.12 -31.57
N PRO A 67 -28.90 -3.62 -30.41
CA PRO A 67 -27.48 -3.36 -30.24
C PRO A 67 -26.69 -4.63 -30.54
N VAL A 68 -25.65 -4.49 -31.38
CA VAL A 68 -24.60 -5.50 -31.50
C VAL A 68 -23.71 -5.31 -30.28
N GLU A 69 -23.55 -6.36 -29.46
CA GLU A 69 -22.58 -6.33 -28.35
C GLU A 69 -21.17 -6.18 -28.94
N PRO A 70 -20.31 -5.28 -28.39
CA PRO A 70 -18.92 -5.23 -28.79
C PRO A 70 -18.21 -6.54 -28.40
N PRO A 71 -17.14 -6.95 -29.11
CA PRO A 71 -16.32 -8.07 -28.70
C PRO A 71 -15.79 -7.90 -27.27
N SER A 72 -15.57 -9.01 -26.57
CA SER A 72 -15.05 -9.06 -25.20
C SER A 72 -13.59 -8.59 -25.14
N MET A 73 -13.39 -7.27 -24.99
CA MET A 73 -12.09 -6.59 -24.78
C MET A 73 -11.23 -7.18 -23.63
N TRP A 74 -11.80 -8.09 -22.86
CA TRP A 74 -11.24 -8.63 -21.62
C TRP A 74 -10.55 -10.01 -21.81
N GLU A 75 -10.80 -10.72 -22.92
CA GLU A 75 -10.19 -12.05 -23.16
C GLU A 75 -8.69 -11.94 -23.45
N ASP A 76 -8.25 -10.85 -24.09
CA ASP A 76 -6.84 -10.58 -24.42
C ASP A 76 -5.97 -10.16 -23.21
N LEU A 77 -6.57 -10.00 -22.01
CA LEU A 77 -5.90 -9.54 -20.79
C LEU A 77 -5.57 -10.67 -19.80
N GLU A 78 -5.94 -11.91 -20.14
CA GLU A 78 -5.47 -13.10 -19.42
C GLU A 78 -4.32 -13.74 -20.22
N PRO A 79 -3.23 -14.18 -19.56
CA PRO A 79 -2.08 -14.75 -20.26
C PRO A 79 -2.48 -16.03 -21.02
N SER A 80 -2.12 -16.08 -22.30
CA SER A 80 -2.43 -17.23 -23.16
C SER A 80 -1.89 -18.55 -22.56
N PRO A 81 -2.68 -19.64 -22.52
CA PRO A 81 -2.31 -20.88 -21.83
C PRO A 81 -1.11 -21.64 -22.45
N ASP A 82 -0.68 -21.29 -23.66
CA ASP A 82 0.22 -22.10 -24.48
C ASP A 82 1.72 -22.12 -24.06
N THR A 83 2.14 -21.33 -23.06
CA THR A 83 3.54 -21.34 -22.58
C THR A 83 3.89 -22.53 -21.67
N THR A 84 2.90 -23.19 -21.06
CA THR A 84 3.13 -24.34 -20.16
C THR A 84 3.25 -25.69 -20.88
N SER A 85 2.63 -25.81 -22.06
CA SER A 85 2.57 -27.03 -22.88
C SER A 85 3.94 -27.53 -23.37
N VAL A 86 4.83 -26.60 -23.72
CA VAL A 86 6.14 -26.91 -24.32
C VAL A 86 7.10 -27.54 -23.29
N LEU A 87 7.07 -27.08 -22.03
CA LEU A 87 7.96 -27.58 -20.98
C LEU A 87 7.58 -28.98 -20.49
N ALA A 88 6.28 -29.28 -20.39
CA ALA A 88 5.78 -30.61 -20.02
C ALA A 88 6.19 -31.69 -21.05
N THR A 89 6.28 -31.33 -22.33
CA THR A 89 6.69 -32.24 -23.41
C THR A 89 8.20 -32.53 -23.39
N ILE A 90 9.04 -31.54 -23.06
CA ILE A 90 10.50 -31.69 -23.00
C ILE A 90 10.95 -32.53 -21.79
N ALA A 91 10.23 -32.46 -20.66
CA ALA A 91 10.54 -33.27 -19.48
C ALA A 91 10.37 -34.79 -19.70
N SER A 92 9.50 -35.20 -20.64
CA SER A 92 9.21 -36.60 -20.93
C SER A 92 10.28 -37.25 -21.84
N THR A 93 10.88 -36.49 -22.76
CA THR A 93 11.87 -37.01 -23.72
C THR A 93 13.28 -37.13 -23.13
N ALA A 94 13.60 -36.39 -22.07
CA ALA A 94 14.93 -36.38 -21.45
C ALA A 94 15.27 -37.62 -20.59
N PHE A 95 14.30 -38.50 -20.30
CA PHE A 95 14.48 -39.63 -19.37
C PHE A 95 14.88 -40.97 -20.02
N THR A 96 15.17 -41.00 -21.32
CA THR A 96 15.45 -42.23 -22.09
C THR A 96 16.84 -42.34 -22.73
N GLU A 97 17.71 -41.33 -22.62
CA GLU A 97 19.06 -41.33 -23.25
C GLU A 97 20.24 -41.23 -22.26
N ALA A 98 20.03 -41.53 -20.98
CA ALA A 98 21.07 -41.52 -19.93
C ALA A 98 21.49 -42.93 -19.44
N ALA A 99 21.31 -43.97 -20.26
CA ALA A 99 21.46 -45.37 -19.84
C ALA A 99 22.32 -46.24 -20.79
N GLU A 100 23.29 -45.66 -21.52
CA GLU A 100 24.34 -46.42 -22.22
C GLU A 100 25.64 -45.59 -22.32
N HIS A 101 26.80 -46.27 -22.36
CA HIS A 101 28.18 -45.73 -22.28
C HIS A 101 28.56 -45.04 -20.94
N THR A 102 29.27 -45.71 -20.03
CA THR A 102 30.71 -46.00 -20.22
C THR A 102 31.23 -47.07 -19.26
N ALA A 103 32.04 -48.00 -19.78
CA ALA A 103 32.78 -48.99 -19.00
C ALA A 103 34.29 -48.93 -19.35
N HIS A 104 35.13 -49.36 -18.40
CA HIS A 104 36.61 -49.35 -18.40
C HIS A 104 37.23 -47.93 -18.25
N HIS A 105 38.15 -47.69 -17.31
CA HIS A 105 39.31 -48.50 -16.96
C HIS A 105 39.68 -48.50 -15.46
N SER A 106 40.43 -49.52 -15.03
CA SER A 106 40.88 -49.74 -13.65
C SER A 106 42.30 -49.26 -13.41
N SER A 107 42.61 -48.79 -12.19
CA SER A 107 43.84 -49.15 -11.46
C SER A 107 43.72 -48.80 -9.97
N ALA A 108 44.40 -49.57 -9.12
CA ALA A 108 44.12 -49.65 -7.68
C ALA A 108 45.22 -49.04 -6.81
N VAL A 109 44.86 -48.63 -5.59
CA VAL A 109 45.72 -48.75 -4.41
C VAL A 109 44.85 -49.28 -3.25
N VAL A 110 45.41 -50.20 -2.46
CA VAL A 110 44.75 -50.91 -1.35
C VAL A 110 45.33 -50.41 -0.03
N HIS A 111 44.49 -50.18 0.99
CA HIS A 111 44.85 -50.45 2.39
C HIS A 111 43.62 -50.86 3.23
N SER A 112 43.88 -51.66 4.26
CA SER A 112 42.90 -52.58 4.87
C SER A 112 42.28 -52.10 6.19
N ALA A 113 41.08 -52.62 6.46
CA ALA A 113 40.57 -53.08 7.78
C ALA A 113 40.51 -52.07 8.95
N THR A 114 39.47 -52.06 9.78
CA THR A 114 38.96 -53.24 10.49
C THR A 114 37.47 -53.15 10.80
N SER A 115 36.81 -54.30 10.90
CA SER A 115 35.40 -54.44 11.27
C SER A 115 35.26 -54.98 12.70
N THR A 116 34.22 -54.57 13.40
CA THR A 116 33.64 -55.32 14.52
C THR A 116 32.13 -55.39 14.35
N THR A 117 31.59 -56.61 14.39
CA THR A 117 30.17 -56.92 14.27
C THR A 117 29.66 -57.56 15.56
N ALA A 118 28.37 -57.37 15.86
CA ALA A 118 27.64 -58.16 16.83
C ALA A 118 26.23 -58.47 16.29
N HIS A 119 25.84 -59.74 16.30
CA HIS A 119 24.45 -60.19 16.17
C HIS A 119 23.70 -59.92 17.51
N SER A 120 22.37 -59.99 17.67
CA SER A 120 21.25 -60.51 16.86
C SER A 120 19.97 -59.69 17.25
N THR A 121 18.71 -59.94 16.87
CA THR A 121 18.01 -61.12 16.33
C THR A 121 16.78 -60.68 15.52
N ALA A 122 16.23 -61.53 14.64
CA ALA A 122 14.98 -61.26 13.92
C ALA A 122 13.76 -61.95 14.57
N HIS A 123 12.64 -61.23 14.68
CA HIS A 123 11.31 -61.81 14.89
C HIS A 123 10.31 -61.21 13.90
N SER A 124 9.49 -62.06 13.31
CA SER A 124 8.52 -61.72 12.28
C SER A 124 7.26 -61.07 12.86
N ALA A 125 6.70 -60.09 12.15
CA ALA A 125 5.36 -59.53 12.37
C ALA A 125 4.56 -59.62 11.05
N PRO A 126 3.21 -59.73 11.10
CA PRO A 126 2.42 -60.21 9.97
C PRO A 126 2.13 -59.14 8.91
N THR A 127 1.85 -59.61 7.71
CA THR A 127 1.33 -58.83 6.58
C THR A 127 -0.05 -58.27 6.89
N HIS A 128 -0.19 -56.93 6.86
CA HIS A 128 -1.48 -56.27 6.68
C HIS A 128 -1.52 -55.59 5.31
N GLU A 129 -2.64 -55.76 4.62
CA GLU A 129 -2.90 -55.19 3.30
C GLU A 129 -2.91 -53.65 3.36
N VAL A 130 -2.21 -53.01 2.43
CA VAL A 130 -2.24 -51.55 2.28
C VAL A 130 -3.58 -51.16 1.65
N ASN A 131 -4.48 -50.64 2.47
CA ASN A 131 -5.69 -49.96 1.99
C ASN A 131 -5.27 -48.63 1.33
N PRO A 132 -5.59 -48.36 0.04
CA PRO A 132 -5.16 -47.12 -0.64
C PRO A 132 -5.84 -45.85 -0.12
N HIS A 133 -6.77 -45.95 0.81
CA HIS A 133 -7.48 -44.81 1.43
C HIS A 133 -6.97 -44.55 2.84
N ALA A 134 -5.73 -44.09 2.96
CA ALA A 134 -5.20 -43.43 4.14
C ALA A 134 -5.13 -41.92 3.86
N ASN A 135 -6.01 -41.17 4.53
CA ASN A 135 -6.22 -39.72 4.47
C ASN A 135 -5.09 -38.88 3.82
N HIS A 136 -5.46 -38.12 2.79
CA HIS A 136 -4.86 -36.80 2.60
C HIS A 136 -4.98 -36.03 3.92
N GLY A 137 -3.91 -35.35 4.33
CA GLY A 137 -3.89 -34.58 5.57
C GLY A 137 -5.07 -33.61 5.61
N ASP A 138 -5.73 -33.57 6.76
CA ASP A 138 -6.80 -32.62 7.07
C ASP A 138 -6.21 -31.20 7.00
N GLU A 139 -6.42 -30.49 5.90
CA GLU A 139 -6.18 -29.05 5.84
C GLU A 139 -7.24 -28.40 6.74
N SER A 140 -6.90 -28.23 8.01
CA SER A 140 -7.74 -27.54 8.98
C SER A 140 -8.09 -26.16 8.43
N GLU A 141 -9.38 -25.95 8.18
CA GLU A 141 -9.93 -24.73 7.61
C GLU A 141 -9.45 -23.50 8.41
N LEU A 142 -8.98 -22.47 7.70
CA LEU A 142 -8.37 -21.31 8.35
C LEU A 142 -9.45 -20.51 9.10
N PRO A 143 -9.14 -19.91 10.26
CA PRO A 143 -10.08 -19.05 11.00
C PRO A 143 -10.68 -17.94 10.13
N CYS A 144 -9.91 -17.42 9.18
CA CYS A 144 -10.33 -16.38 8.23
C CYS A 144 -11.30 -16.83 7.11
N THR A 145 -11.47 -18.13 6.83
CA THR A 145 -12.11 -18.62 5.60
C THR A 145 -13.59 -18.24 5.46
N HIS A 146 -14.32 -18.17 6.59
CA HIS A 146 -15.77 -17.92 6.62
C HIS A 146 -16.16 -16.62 7.34
N LEU A 147 -15.30 -15.60 7.28
CA LEU A 147 -15.61 -14.31 7.88
C LEU A 147 -16.81 -13.63 7.15
N PRO A 148 -17.85 -13.17 7.86
CA PRO A 148 -19.05 -12.63 7.22
C PRO A 148 -18.76 -11.42 6.31
N GLY A 149 -19.26 -11.47 5.08
CA GLY A 149 -19.06 -10.43 4.07
C GLY A 149 -17.79 -10.61 3.23
N ALA A 150 -16.98 -11.66 3.45
CA ALA A 150 -15.85 -11.99 2.58
C ALA A 150 -16.27 -12.19 1.11
N GLU A 151 -17.48 -12.71 0.88
CA GLU A 151 -18.10 -12.90 -0.42
C GLU A 151 -18.50 -11.58 -1.12
N ASP A 152 -18.66 -10.48 -0.37
CA ASP A 152 -19.06 -9.17 -0.87
C ASP A 152 -17.89 -8.31 -1.38
N VAL A 153 -16.66 -8.81 -1.25
CA VAL A 153 -15.43 -8.06 -1.47
C VAL A 153 -14.56 -8.70 -2.56
N VAL A 154 -13.91 -7.88 -3.39
CA VAL A 154 -12.76 -8.31 -4.21
C VAL A 154 -11.51 -7.63 -3.66
N PHE A 155 -10.45 -8.41 -3.48
CA PHE A 155 -9.14 -7.95 -3.04
C PHE A 155 -8.18 -7.84 -4.23
N ILE A 156 -7.60 -6.67 -4.44
CA ILE A 156 -6.79 -6.36 -5.61
C ILE A 156 -5.37 -6.01 -5.14
N ILE A 157 -4.39 -6.84 -5.51
CA ILE A 157 -2.97 -6.56 -5.28
C ILE A 157 -2.39 -5.97 -6.57
N LYS A 158 -1.78 -4.78 -6.46
CA LYS A 158 -0.93 -4.16 -7.48
C LYS A 158 0.54 -4.48 -7.16
N THR A 159 1.30 -4.88 -8.18
CA THR A 159 2.75 -5.10 -8.14
C THR A 159 3.38 -4.57 -9.43
N GLY A 160 4.70 -4.53 -9.52
CA GLY A 160 5.46 -4.51 -10.77
C GLY A 160 6.20 -5.83 -11.04
N ALA A 161 6.52 -6.13 -12.29
CA ALA A 161 7.26 -7.34 -12.65
C ALA A 161 8.66 -7.40 -12.03
N THR A 162 9.23 -6.22 -11.71
CA THR A 162 10.52 -6.00 -11.04
C THR A 162 10.54 -6.35 -9.55
N GLU A 163 9.38 -6.44 -8.90
CA GLU A 163 9.26 -6.76 -7.46
C GLU A 163 8.43 -8.02 -7.16
N LEU A 164 7.69 -8.51 -8.16
CA LEU A 164 6.73 -9.61 -8.05
C LEU A 164 7.31 -10.85 -7.34
N GLU A 165 8.53 -11.24 -7.69
CA GLU A 165 9.24 -12.41 -7.15
C GLU A 165 9.72 -12.20 -5.70
N GLU A 166 9.93 -10.96 -5.27
CA GLU A 166 10.26 -10.62 -3.87
C GLU A 166 9.00 -10.54 -3.01
N ARG A 167 7.91 -10.01 -3.56
CA ARG A 167 6.73 -9.57 -2.79
C ARG A 167 5.54 -10.54 -2.82
N MET A 168 5.27 -11.20 -3.93
CA MET A 168 4.08 -12.06 -4.05
C MET A 168 4.14 -13.43 -3.33
N PRO A 169 5.28 -14.15 -3.23
CA PRO A 169 5.30 -15.50 -2.67
C PRO A 169 4.80 -15.64 -1.22
N VAL A 170 4.92 -14.59 -0.40
CA VAL A 170 4.32 -14.60 0.94
C VAL A 170 2.79 -14.61 0.87
N HIS A 171 2.19 -13.80 0.00
CA HIS A 171 0.74 -13.64 -0.09
C HIS A 171 0.04 -14.93 -0.54
N PHE A 172 0.63 -15.73 -1.44
CA PHE A 172 0.09 -17.04 -1.84
C PHE A 172 -0.06 -18.01 -0.66
N ASN A 173 0.91 -17.99 0.24
CA ASN A 173 0.96 -18.89 1.40
C ASN A 173 0.24 -18.35 2.64
N THR A 174 -0.14 -17.06 2.63
CA THR A 174 -0.73 -16.34 3.78
C THR A 174 -2.02 -15.63 3.37
N THR A 175 -1.93 -14.33 3.03
CA THR A 175 -3.05 -13.43 2.72
C THR A 175 -4.08 -14.08 1.82
N LEU A 176 -3.71 -14.49 0.60
CA LEU A 176 -4.64 -14.91 -0.47
C LEU A 176 -5.41 -16.20 -0.14
N ARG A 177 -5.00 -16.96 0.88
CA ARG A 177 -5.76 -18.11 1.39
C ARG A 177 -7.07 -17.71 2.10
N CYS A 178 -7.23 -16.43 2.44
CA CYS A 178 -8.39 -15.89 3.17
C CYS A 178 -9.41 -15.15 2.30
N PHE A 179 -9.11 -14.87 1.03
CA PHE A 179 -9.92 -13.97 0.18
C PHE A 179 -10.63 -14.79 -0.91
N PRO A 180 -11.97 -14.95 -0.88
CA PRO A 180 -12.70 -15.75 -1.86
C PRO A 180 -12.62 -15.21 -3.30
N LYS A 181 -12.34 -13.91 -3.45
CA LYS A 181 -12.13 -13.25 -4.74
C LYS A 181 -10.91 -12.33 -4.65
N SER A 182 -9.89 -12.66 -5.43
CA SER A 182 -8.68 -11.85 -5.55
C SER A 182 -8.30 -11.61 -7.00
N LEU A 183 -7.65 -10.48 -7.29
CA LEU A 183 -6.98 -10.20 -8.55
C LEU A 183 -5.55 -9.72 -8.25
N ILE A 184 -4.60 -10.15 -9.07
CA ILE A 184 -3.21 -9.68 -9.03
C ILE A 184 -2.96 -8.95 -10.34
N PHE A 185 -2.45 -7.73 -10.26
CA PHE A 185 -2.16 -6.89 -11.42
C PHE A 185 -0.70 -6.46 -11.42
N SER A 186 -0.08 -6.51 -12.59
CA SER A 186 1.29 -6.09 -12.83
C SER A 186 1.41 -5.23 -14.09
N ASP A 187 2.60 -4.70 -14.35
CA ASP A 187 3.00 -4.15 -15.66
C ASP A 187 3.35 -5.24 -16.69
N HIS A 188 3.14 -6.52 -16.36
CA HIS A 188 3.23 -7.64 -17.29
C HIS A 188 2.24 -8.74 -16.88
N GLY A 189 1.43 -9.20 -17.83
CA GLY A 189 0.52 -10.33 -17.62
C GLY A 189 1.27 -11.67 -17.75
N GLU A 190 1.24 -12.49 -16.70
CA GLU A 190 1.91 -13.79 -16.67
C GLU A 190 1.19 -14.80 -15.75
N ASN A 191 1.55 -16.08 -15.82
CA ASN A 191 1.18 -17.06 -14.81
C ASN A 191 2.40 -17.32 -13.92
N TYR A 192 2.31 -16.91 -12.66
CA TYR A 192 3.40 -16.97 -11.70
C TYR A 192 3.01 -17.88 -10.53
N GLU A 193 3.78 -18.94 -10.30
CA GLU A 193 3.52 -19.94 -9.24
C GLU A 193 2.06 -20.47 -9.22
N GLY A 194 1.46 -20.65 -10.40
CA GLY A 194 0.08 -21.13 -10.56
C GLY A 194 -1.00 -20.06 -10.41
N HIS A 195 -0.62 -18.81 -10.14
CA HIS A 195 -1.53 -17.68 -9.99
C HIS A 195 -1.53 -16.81 -11.26
N ILE A 196 -2.71 -16.33 -11.66
CA ILE A 196 -2.86 -15.44 -12.80
C ILE A 196 -2.51 -14.01 -12.37
N VAL A 197 -1.54 -13.43 -13.07
CA VAL A 197 -1.15 -12.01 -12.98
C VAL A 197 -1.70 -11.33 -14.23
N HIS A 198 -2.57 -10.34 -14.05
CA HIS A 198 -3.20 -9.60 -15.14
C HIS A 198 -2.32 -8.41 -15.58
N ASP A 199 -2.26 -8.13 -16.88
CA ASP A 199 -1.62 -6.90 -17.38
C ASP A 199 -2.53 -5.70 -17.09
N ALA A 200 -2.14 -4.88 -16.11
CA ALA A 200 -2.83 -3.63 -15.79
C ALA A 200 -2.74 -2.60 -16.92
N LEU A 201 -1.76 -2.73 -17.81
CA LEU A 201 -1.48 -1.74 -18.85
C LEU A 201 -2.09 -2.13 -20.20
N GLY A 202 -2.62 -3.35 -20.33
CA GLY A 202 -3.13 -3.90 -21.59
C GLY A 202 -4.32 -3.16 -22.20
N GLN A 203 -4.99 -2.29 -21.43
CA GLN A 203 -6.08 -1.44 -21.92
C GLN A 203 -5.62 -0.06 -22.41
N VAL A 204 -4.46 0.44 -21.98
CA VAL A 204 -3.98 1.80 -22.30
C VAL A 204 -3.89 1.97 -23.82
N ILE A 205 -4.27 3.14 -24.35
CA ILE A 205 -4.30 3.35 -25.81
C ILE A 205 -2.96 3.06 -26.51
N ASP A 206 -3.04 2.48 -27.70
CA ASP A 206 -1.88 2.01 -28.48
C ASP A 206 -0.84 3.11 -28.74
N GLU A 207 -1.27 4.35 -28.99
CA GLU A 207 -0.37 5.51 -29.17
C GLU A 207 0.58 5.67 -27.98
N ILE A 208 0.10 5.46 -26.75
CA ILE A 208 0.93 5.55 -25.55
C ILE A 208 1.74 4.27 -25.36
N ARG A 209 1.12 3.08 -25.47
CA ARG A 209 1.82 1.80 -25.26
C ARG A 209 2.98 1.55 -26.24
N LEU A 210 2.82 2.01 -27.48
CA LEU A 210 3.78 1.77 -28.55
C LEU A 210 4.84 2.87 -28.68
N GLU A 211 4.52 4.13 -28.34
CA GLU A 211 5.42 5.27 -28.58
C GLU A 211 5.99 5.92 -27.31
N ALA A 212 5.32 5.85 -26.15
CA ALA A 212 5.82 6.48 -24.93
C ALA A 212 7.07 5.75 -24.39
N LYS A 213 8.05 6.51 -23.88
CA LYS A 213 9.32 5.96 -23.34
C LYS A 213 9.08 5.12 -22.09
N GLU A 214 8.12 5.52 -21.26
CA GLU A 214 7.73 4.82 -20.03
C GLU A 214 7.36 3.34 -20.31
N PHE A 215 6.85 3.04 -21.50
CA PHE A 215 6.50 1.69 -21.93
C PHE A 215 7.69 0.85 -22.47
N ASP A 216 8.94 1.33 -22.40
CA ASP A 216 10.13 0.55 -22.78
C ASP A 216 10.23 -0.77 -21.99
N LEU A 217 9.92 -0.75 -20.69
CA LEU A 217 9.87 -1.95 -19.85
C LEU A 217 8.73 -2.89 -20.29
N TRP A 218 7.49 -2.37 -20.40
CA TRP A 218 6.31 -3.14 -20.82
C TRP A 218 6.52 -3.83 -22.17
N ARG A 219 7.07 -3.13 -23.17
CA ARG A 219 7.38 -3.67 -24.50
C ARG A 219 8.43 -4.79 -24.42
N ARG A 220 9.49 -4.60 -23.63
CA ARG A 220 10.56 -5.60 -23.43
C ARG A 220 10.05 -6.86 -22.71
N LEU A 221 9.14 -6.71 -21.74
CA LEU A 221 8.49 -7.83 -21.07
C LEU A 221 7.49 -8.56 -21.99
N HIS A 222 6.75 -7.83 -22.84
CA HIS A 222 5.90 -8.45 -23.86
C HIS A 222 6.68 -9.23 -24.92
N GLU A 223 7.89 -8.79 -25.30
CA GLU A 223 8.74 -9.49 -26.26
C GLU A 223 9.43 -10.73 -25.64
N LYS A 224 9.84 -10.66 -24.36
CA LYS A 224 10.81 -11.60 -23.77
C LYS A 224 10.34 -12.29 -22.47
N GLY A 225 9.14 -11.98 -21.98
CA GLY A 225 8.67 -12.37 -20.64
C GLY A 225 9.61 -11.86 -19.54
N ARG A 226 9.65 -12.57 -18.40
CA ARG A 226 10.59 -12.27 -17.28
C ARG A 226 12.07 -12.23 -17.70
N ALA A 227 12.47 -12.94 -18.76
CA ALA A 227 13.83 -12.88 -19.30
C ALA A 227 14.17 -11.53 -19.95
N GLY A 228 13.20 -10.62 -20.07
CA GLY A 228 13.40 -9.22 -20.43
C GLY A 228 13.87 -8.32 -19.28
N LEU A 229 13.74 -8.73 -18.00
CA LEU A 229 14.15 -7.93 -16.84
C LEU A 229 15.68 -7.79 -16.79
N ASP A 230 16.19 -6.57 -16.53
CA ASP A 230 17.58 -6.40 -16.15
C ASP A 230 17.72 -6.62 -14.62
N PRO A 231 18.69 -7.40 -14.12
CA PRO A 231 18.87 -7.61 -12.69
C PRO A 231 19.00 -6.31 -11.88
N SER A 232 19.51 -5.23 -12.48
CA SER A 232 19.64 -3.92 -11.82
C SER A 232 18.31 -3.16 -11.67
N GLU A 233 17.24 -3.59 -12.33
CA GLU A 233 15.89 -3.02 -12.24
C GLU A 233 15.04 -3.67 -11.14
N LEU A 234 15.50 -4.78 -10.55
CA LEU A 234 14.77 -5.51 -9.50
C LEU A 234 14.70 -4.71 -8.20
N SER A 235 13.57 -4.77 -7.50
CA SER A 235 13.32 -4.05 -6.23
C SER A 235 14.40 -4.27 -5.17
N ILE A 236 14.90 -5.50 -5.04
CA ILE A 236 15.99 -5.89 -4.13
C ILE A 236 17.30 -5.12 -4.38
N ASN A 237 17.47 -4.57 -5.59
CA ASN A 237 18.61 -3.76 -6.00
C ASN A 237 18.29 -2.24 -6.03
N ASP A 238 17.04 -1.83 -5.81
CA ASP A 238 16.68 -0.41 -5.69
C ASP A 238 17.18 0.15 -4.36
N LYS A 239 18.30 0.88 -4.45
CA LYS A 239 18.97 1.54 -3.32
C LYS A 239 18.13 2.64 -2.66
N GLY A 240 16.93 2.91 -3.17
CA GLY A 240 16.05 3.95 -2.70
C GLY A 240 16.35 5.24 -3.42
N SER A 241 15.36 5.72 -4.16
CA SER A 241 15.30 7.11 -4.54
C SER A 241 15.19 7.98 -3.28
N ASN A 242 16.28 8.67 -2.93
CA ASN A 242 16.28 9.81 -2.01
C ASN A 242 15.57 11.05 -2.64
N LEU A 243 14.49 10.83 -3.39
CA LEU A 243 13.82 11.80 -4.24
C LEU A 243 12.49 12.20 -3.62
N GLY A 244 12.50 13.31 -2.89
CA GLY A 244 11.30 13.83 -2.23
C GLY A 244 10.20 14.17 -3.24
N GLY A 245 9.03 13.53 -3.11
CA GLY A 245 7.74 13.99 -3.64
C GLY A 245 7.60 14.15 -5.16
N GLY A 246 8.45 13.49 -5.96
CA GLY A 246 8.46 13.65 -7.43
C GLY A 246 8.56 12.35 -8.24
N GLY A 247 8.45 11.19 -7.59
CA GLY A 247 8.66 9.87 -8.20
C GLY A 247 10.13 9.58 -8.56
N ASN A 248 10.37 8.43 -9.21
CA ASN A 248 11.66 8.06 -9.79
C ASN A 248 11.48 7.76 -11.29
N PRO A 249 11.64 8.74 -12.19
CA PRO A 249 11.41 8.55 -13.63
C PRO A 249 12.46 7.66 -14.31
N ASP A 250 13.56 7.34 -13.62
CA ASP A 250 14.58 6.40 -14.09
C ASP A 250 14.29 4.95 -13.65
N ASN A 251 13.34 4.72 -12.73
CA ASN A 251 12.83 3.39 -12.42
C ASN A 251 11.66 3.06 -13.37
N GLY A 252 11.86 2.08 -14.27
CA GLY A 252 10.89 1.72 -15.30
C GLY A 252 9.56 1.20 -14.77
N GLY A 253 9.55 0.50 -13.63
CA GLY A 253 8.32 0.03 -12.99
C GLY A 253 7.51 1.19 -12.42
N TRP A 254 8.17 2.15 -11.75
CA TRP A 254 7.50 3.32 -11.19
C TRP A 254 7.03 4.31 -12.26
N ALA A 255 7.78 4.43 -13.37
CA ALA A 255 7.35 5.19 -14.57
C ALA A 255 6.08 4.61 -15.23
N LEU A 256 5.84 3.31 -15.08
CA LEU A 256 4.63 2.62 -15.56
C LEU A 256 3.46 2.67 -14.56
N ASP A 257 3.72 2.71 -13.26
CA ASP A 257 2.68 2.59 -12.22
C ASP A 257 1.58 3.66 -12.34
N LYS A 258 1.93 4.86 -12.81
CA LYS A 258 1.01 5.98 -13.06
C LYS A 258 -0.16 5.62 -14.00
N PHE A 259 0.02 4.63 -14.88
CA PHE A 259 -0.98 4.18 -15.84
C PHE A 259 -1.89 3.05 -15.32
N LYS A 260 -1.49 2.29 -14.29
CA LYS A 260 -2.19 1.06 -13.87
C LYS A 260 -3.58 1.31 -13.28
N ASN A 261 -3.73 2.41 -12.53
CA ASN A 261 -4.81 2.57 -11.55
C ASN A 261 -6.24 2.63 -12.14
N ILE A 262 -6.47 3.35 -13.24
CA ILE A 262 -7.79 3.42 -13.88
C ILE A 262 -8.13 2.15 -14.69
N PRO A 263 -7.24 1.60 -15.54
CA PRO A 263 -7.43 0.29 -16.18
C PRO A 263 -7.77 -0.86 -15.21
N MET A 264 -7.09 -0.93 -14.06
CA MET A 264 -7.43 -1.93 -13.02
C MET A 264 -8.87 -1.77 -12.53
N VAL A 265 -9.33 -0.55 -12.29
CA VAL A 265 -10.73 -0.26 -11.91
C VAL A 265 -11.70 -0.71 -13.01
N ASN A 266 -11.39 -0.40 -14.27
CA ASN A 266 -12.19 -0.78 -15.42
C ASN A 266 -12.31 -2.30 -15.57
N TYR A 267 -11.18 -3.04 -15.56
CA TYR A 267 -11.18 -4.50 -15.63
C TYR A 267 -11.97 -5.13 -14.47
N THR A 268 -11.68 -4.67 -13.25
CA THR A 268 -12.19 -5.30 -12.02
C THR A 268 -13.72 -5.22 -11.92
N ILE A 269 -14.33 -4.09 -12.29
CA ILE A 269 -15.80 -3.96 -12.25
C ILE A 269 -16.48 -4.75 -13.36
N HIS A 270 -15.86 -4.93 -14.53
CA HIS A 270 -16.39 -5.79 -15.59
C HIS A 270 -16.29 -7.28 -15.23
N LYS A 271 -15.24 -7.70 -14.53
CA LYS A 271 -15.09 -9.09 -14.06
C LYS A 271 -16.00 -9.43 -12.87
N TYR A 272 -16.29 -8.45 -12.01
CA TYR A 272 -17.06 -8.65 -10.77
C TYR A 272 -18.16 -7.58 -10.55
N PRO A 273 -19.14 -7.42 -11.47
CA PRO A 273 -20.07 -6.29 -11.50
C PRO A 273 -21.00 -6.18 -10.28
N ASP A 274 -21.28 -7.30 -9.60
CA ASP A 274 -22.19 -7.37 -8.45
C ASP A 274 -21.48 -7.30 -7.09
N THR A 275 -20.14 -7.23 -7.05
CA THR A 275 -19.36 -7.14 -5.80
C THR A 275 -19.58 -5.78 -5.12
N LYS A 276 -19.81 -5.75 -3.80
CA LYS A 276 -20.10 -4.53 -3.05
C LYS A 276 -18.87 -3.63 -2.87
N TRP A 277 -17.71 -4.22 -2.58
CA TRP A 277 -16.51 -3.49 -2.18
C TRP A 277 -15.25 -3.98 -2.90
N PHE A 278 -14.38 -3.04 -3.24
CA PHE A 278 -13.15 -3.29 -3.97
C PHE A 278 -11.98 -2.67 -3.20
N ILE A 279 -11.00 -3.50 -2.83
CA ILE A 279 -9.91 -3.13 -1.93
C ILE A 279 -8.62 -3.21 -2.74
N TYR A 280 -8.00 -2.07 -3.00
CA TYR A 280 -6.74 -2.00 -3.73
C TYR A 280 -5.59 -1.84 -2.73
N VAL A 281 -4.53 -2.61 -2.91
CA VAL A 281 -3.30 -2.56 -2.10
C VAL A 281 -2.07 -2.76 -2.99
N ASP A 282 -0.92 -2.28 -2.52
CA ASP A 282 0.38 -2.67 -3.07
C ASP A 282 0.86 -4.00 -2.44
N ALA A 283 1.78 -4.69 -3.11
CA ALA A 283 2.28 -6.02 -2.70
C ALA A 283 3.20 -6.00 -1.45
N ASP A 284 3.37 -4.85 -0.81
CA ASP A 284 4.09 -4.65 0.45
C ASP A 284 3.17 -4.11 1.57
N THR A 285 1.88 -4.41 1.46
CA THR A 285 0.83 -3.96 2.39
C THR A 285 0.04 -5.13 2.95
N TYR A 286 -0.09 -5.20 4.27
CA TYR A 286 -0.95 -6.17 4.95
C TYR A 286 -2.29 -5.54 5.30
N ILE A 287 -3.38 -6.27 5.04
CA ILE A 287 -4.74 -5.90 5.47
C ILE A 287 -5.19 -6.80 6.61
N MET A 288 -5.62 -6.17 7.70
CA MET A 288 -6.32 -6.80 8.83
C MET A 288 -7.74 -7.18 8.38
N TRP A 289 -7.86 -8.36 7.80
CA TRP A 289 -9.03 -8.81 7.05
C TRP A 289 -10.31 -8.84 7.90
N SER A 290 -10.20 -9.34 9.13
CA SER A 290 -11.30 -9.41 10.09
C SER A 290 -11.80 -8.03 10.54
N THR A 291 -10.90 -7.06 10.70
CA THR A 291 -11.24 -5.66 11.01
C THR A 291 -11.87 -4.97 9.80
N LEU A 292 -11.35 -5.22 8.60
CA LEU A 292 -11.92 -4.67 7.37
C LEU A 292 -13.34 -5.15 7.11
N LEU A 293 -13.61 -6.45 7.24
CA LEU A 293 -14.96 -6.97 7.01
C LEU A 293 -16.00 -6.42 7.99
N GLN A 294 -15.63 -6.28 9.28
CA GLN A 294 -16.47 -5.62 10.28
C GLN A 294 -16.76 -4.16 9.90
N TRP A 295 -15.77 -3.44 9.36
CA TRP A 295 -15.95 -2.06 8.92
C TRP A 295 -16.91 -1.93 7.73
N LEU A 296 -16.72 -2.76 6.70
CA LEU A 296 -17.50 -2.73 5.45
C LEU A 296 -18.98 -3.06 5.67
N GLN A 297 -19.31 -3.91 6.65
CA GLN A 297 -20.69 -4.25 7.00
C GLN A 297 -21.53 -3.06 7.51
N MET A 298 -20.90 -1.99 8.00
CA MET A 298 -21.61 -0.79 8.48
C MET A 298 -21.89 0.23 7.36
N MET A 299 -21.52 -0.05 6.11
CA MET A 299 -21.55 0.90 5.00
C MET A 299 -22.44 0.45 3.84
N ASP A 300 -22.90 1.42 3.04
CA ASP A 300 -23.78 1.19 1.90
C ASP A 300 -23.01 1.35 0.57
N SER A 301 -22.73 0.23 -0.09
CA SER A 301 -22.00 0.17 -1.37
C SER A 301 -22.77 0.76 -2.57
N SER A 302 -24.07 1.07 -2.41
CA SER A 302 -24.84 1.83 -3.42
C SER A 302 -24.51 3.34 -3.40
N LYS A 303 -23.76 3.80 -2.40
CA LYS A 303 -23.27 5.18 -2.30
C LYS A 303 -21.91 5.33 -2.95
N LEU A 304 -21.54 6.55 -3.33
CA LEU A 304 -20.23 6.85 -3.89
C LEU A 304 -19.23 6.96 -2.74
N VAL A 305 -18.49 5.89 -2.47
CA VAL A 305 -17.57 5.81 -1.34
C VAL A 305 -16.16 5.50 -1.87
N TYR A 306 -15.23 6.39 -1.53
CA TYR A 306 -13.80 6.23 -1.71
C TYR A 306 -13.14 6.52 -0.37
N LEU A 307 -12.43 5.54 0.20
CA LEU A 307 -11.82 5.61 1.53
C LEU A 307 -10.33 5.28 1.45
N GLY A 308 -9.49 6.04 2.16
CA GLY A 308 -8.04 5.84 2.18
C GLY A 308 -7.32 6.76 3.17
N SER A 309 -6.02 6.55 3.34
CA SER A 309 -5.15 7.51 4.04
C SER A 309 -4.89 8.72 3.15
N PRO A 310 -5.04 9.97 3.64
CA PRO A 310 -4.99 11.15 2.78
C PRO A 310 -3.56 11.57 2.42
N ALA A 311 -3.27 11.62 1.12
CA ALA A 311 -2.12 12.28 0.52
C ALA A 311 -2.56 13.45 -0.37
N GLN A 312 -1.63 14.33 -0.78
CA GLN A 312 -1.95 15.51 -1.58
C GLN A 312 -0.83 15.89 -2.58
N ILE A 313 -1.21 16.13 -3.84
CA ILE A 313 -0.36 16.63 -4.94
C ILE A 313 -1.10 17.79 -5.59
N ASP A 314 -0.45 18.95 -5.74
CA ASP A 314 -0.96 20.18 -6.38
C ASP A 314 -2.38 20.67 -5.97
N GLY A 315 -2.89 20.18 -4.84
CA GLY A 315 -4.22 20.51 -4.32
C GLY A 315 -5.27 19.40 -4.50
N GLN A 316 -4.98 18.38 -5.32
CA GLN A 316 -5.75 17.14 -5.35
C GLN A 316 -5.46 16.34 -4.08
N VAL A 317 -6.51 15.93 -3.36
CA VAL A 317 -6.40 15.02 -2.23
C VAL A 317 -6.81 13.62 -2.70
N PHE A 318 -6.02 12.61 -2.34
CA PHE A 318 -6.19 11.23 -2.80
C PHE A 318 -5.85 10.22 -1.71
N GLY A 319 -6.37 9.01 -1.84
CA GLY A 319 -6.01 7.89 -0.99
C GLY A 319 -4.64 7.37 -1.39
N HIS A 320 -3.66 7.42 -0.49
CA HIS A 320 -2.30 6.94 -0.72
C HIS A 320 -2.30 5.45 -1.14
N GLY A 321 -1.82 5.15 -2.35
CA GLY A 321 -1.89 3.83 -2.96
C GLY A 321 -1.31 2.72 -2.08
N GLY A 322 -0.10 2.94 -1.56
CA GLY A 322 0.57 1.99 -0.67
C GLY A 322 -0.22 1.65 0.58
N SER A 323 -0.84 2.63 1.24
CA SER A 323 -1.70 2.39 2.42
C SER A 323 -2.91 1.49 2.12
N GLY A 324 -3.25 1.33 0.84
CA GLY A 324 -4.47 0.72 0.36
C GLY A 324 -5.67 1.68 0.40
N TYR A 325 -6.67 1.38 -0.42
CA TYR A 325 -7.91 2.15 -0.49
C TYR A 325 -9.12 1.28 -0.86
N VAL A 326 -10.31 1.74 -0.43
CA VAL A 326 -11.60 1.06 -0.65
C VAL A 326 -12.45 1.89 -1.61
N ILE A 327 -13.02 1.24 -2.62
CA ILE A 327 -14.00 1.82 -3.55
C ILE A 327 -15.29 1.00 -3.51
N SER A 328 -16.45 1.67 -3.46
CA SER A 328 -17.75 1.01 -3.55
C SER A 328 -18.15 0.64 -4.98
N ASN A 329 -19.01 -0.37 -5.12
CA ASN A 329 -19.65 -0.78 -6.37
C ASN A 329 -20.19 0.39 -7.20
N ALA A 330 -21.00 1.27 -6.59
CA ALA A 330 -21.62 2.39 -7.30
C ALA A 330 -20.62 3.44 -7.81
N LEU A 331 -19.43 3.53 -7.20
CA LEU A 331 -18.36 4.41 -7.65
C LEU A 331 -17.49 3.75 -8.73
N MET A 332 -17.20 2.45 -8.59
CA MET A 332 -16.48 1.65 -9.60
C MET A 332 -17.19 1.66 -10.96
N HIS A 333 -18.51 1.42 -10.99
CA HIS A 333 -19.29 1.43 -12.24
C HIS A 333 -19.20 2.77 -12.96
N LYS A 334 -19.31 3.89 -12.23
CA LYS A 334 -19.19 5.24 -12.80
C LYS A 334 -17.77 5.56 -13.26
N ALA A 335 -16.77 5.08 -12.54
CA ALA A 335 -15.38 5.29 -12.90
C ALA A 335 -15.05 4.60 -14.24
N ALA A 336 -15.50 3.35 -14.40
CA ALA A 336 -15.40 2.63 -15.66
C ALA A 336 -16.21 3.28 -16.80
N GLU A 337 -17.44 3.75 -16.54
CA GLU A 337 -18.25 4.48 -17.53
C GLU A 337 -17.51 5.72 -18.06
N VAL A 338 -16.95 6.55 -17.16
CA VAL A 338 -16.21 7.77 -17.52
C VAL A 338 -14.88 7.47 -18.21
N TYR A 339 -14.18 6.40 -17.80
CA TYR A 339 -12.96 5.96 -18.48
C TYR A 339 -13.26 5.50 -19.91
N ASN A 340 -14.20 4.56 -20.09
CA ASN A 340 -14.54 4.02 -21.42
C ASN A 340 -15.15 5.09 -22.36
N HIS A 341 -15.80 6.12 -21.83
CA HIS A 341 -16.33 7.22 -22.64
C HIS A 341 -15.24 8.15 -23.21
N ASN A 342 -14.10 8.29 -22.52
CA ASN A 342 -13.06 9.25 -22.88
C ASN A 342 -11.65 8.73 -22.55
N GLN A 343 -11.37 7.50 -22.97
CA GLN A 343 -10.18 6.76 -22.56
C GLN A 343 -8.87 7.49 -22.88
N SER A 344 -8.76 8.01 -24.12
CA SER A 344 -7.57 8.73 -24.58
C SER A 344 -7.25 9.97 -23.74
N TYR A 345 -8.26 10.64 -23.16
CA TYR A 345 -8.02 11.76 -22.25
C TYR A 345 -7.41 11.30 -20.92
N TRP A 346 -7.92 10.21 -20.35
CA TRP A 346 -7.45 9.69 -19.07
C TRP A 346 -6.06 9.07 -19.17
N ASP A 347 -5.76 8.37 -20.27
CA ASP A 347 -4.43 7.81 -20.50
C ASP A 347 -3.39 8.92 -20.76
N GLU A 348 -3.74 9.98 -21.51
CA GLU A 348 -2.89 11.18 -21.64
C GLU A 348 -2.77 11.97 -20.33
N PHE A 349 -3.82 12.02 -19.51
CA PHE A 349 -3.74 12.63 -18.18
C PHE A 349 -2.76 11.85 -17.28
N ALA A 350 -2.85 10.51 -17.28
CA ALA A 350 -1.92 9.63 -16.57
C ALA A 350 -0.47 9.82 -17.06
N LYS A 351 -0.25 9.88 -18.38
CA LYS A 351 1.05 10.14 -19.01
C LYS A 351 1.70 11.44 -18.51
N ASN A 352 0.91 12.49 -18.32
CA ASN A 352 1.37 13.80 -17.87
C ASN A 352 1.38 13.96 -16.33
N HIS A 353 1.11 12.90 -15.57
CA HIS A 353 1.22 12.84 -14.11
C HIS A 353 2.42 11.98 -13.67
N TRP A 354 2.65 11.87 -12.36
CA TRP A 354 3.69 10.98 -11.79
C TRP A 354 3.15 9.95 -10.78
N ALA A 355 2.01 10.22 -10.13
CA ALA A 355 1.36 9.32 -9.17
C ALA A 355 0.02 8.81 -9.72
N GLY A 356 -0.17 7.49 -9.83
CA GLY A 356 -1.36 6.88 -10.44
C GLY A 356 -2.60 6.84 -9.55
N ASP A 357 -2.40 6.79 -8.23
CA ASP A 357 -3.45 6.90 -7.21
C ASP A 357 -4.11 8.31 -7.22
N CYS A 358 -3.31 9.36 -7.39
CA CYS A 358 -3.78 10.73 -7.59
C CYS A 358 -4.51 10.92 -8.93
N VAL A 359 -4.08 10.23 -9.99
CA VAL A 359 -4.79 10.20 -11.30
C VAL A 359 -6.18 9.58 -11.13
N LEU A 360 -6.27 8.42 -10.48
CA LEU A 360 -7.56 7.80 -10.17
C LEU A 360 -8.43 8.71 -9.29
N ALA A 361 -7.89 9.27 -8.21
CA ALA A 361 -8.65 10.16 -7.33
C ALA A 361 -9.19 11.42 -8.04
N THR A 362 -8.47 11.95 -9.03
CA THR A 362 -8.97 13.05 -9.88
C THR A 362 -10.21 12.62 -10.65
N LEU A 363 -10.18 11.45 -11.32
CA LEU A 363 -11.33 10.87 -12.00
C LEU A 363 -12.50 10.65 -11.02
N LEU A 364 -12.23 10.07 -9.83
CA LEU A 364 -13.25 9.84 -8.81
C LEU A 364 -13.87 11.15 -8.31
N GLU A 365 -13.10 12.22 -8.13
CA GLU A 365 -13.64 13.52 -7.71
C GLU A 365 -14.55 14.16 -8.78
N GLU A 366 -14.22 14.03 -10.08
CA GLU A 366 -15.08 14.52 -11.17
C GLU A 366 -16.49 13.88 -11.15
N ILE A 367 -16.58 12.61 -10.74
CA ILE A 367 -17.86 11.88 -10.57
C ILE A 367 -18.47 12.01 -9.17
N ASN A 368 -17.97 12.92 -8.33
CA ASN A 368 -18.38 13.23 -6.95
C ASN A 368 -18.03 12.13 -5.91
N GLY A 369 -17.07 11.26 -6.20
CA GLY A 369 -16.48 10.27 -5.28
C GLY A 369 -15.20 10.77 -4.61
N ALA A 370 -15.24 11.97 -4.01
CA ALA A 370 -14.08 12.54 -3.31
C ALA A 370 -13.66 11.69 -2.09
N LEU A 371 -12.37 11.71 -1.75
CA LEU A 371 -11.80 10.90 -0.67
C LEU A 371 -12.45 11.20 0.70
N SER A 372 -12.99 10.15 1.33
CA SER A 372 -13.28 10.11 2.76
C SER A 372 -12.03 9.66 3.54
N TRP A 373 -11.57 10.48 4.48
CA TRP A 373 -10.29 10.30 5.16
C TRP A 373 -10.35 9.21 6.24
N ALA A 374 -9.79 8.04 5.94
CA ALA A 374 -9.83 6.83 6.78
C ALA A 374 -8.60 6.64 7.68
N TYR A 375 -7.60 7.53 7.63
CA TYR A 375 -6.49 7.55 8.59
C TYR A 375 -7.01 7.77 10.03
N PRO A 376 -6.50 7.08 11.07
CA PRO A 376 -5.36 6.16 11.02
C PRO A 376 -5.72 4.71 10.73
N MET A 377 -7.01 4.33 10.61
CA MET A 377 -7.38 2.93 10.42
C MET A 377 -6.74 2.34 9.17
N ILE A 378 -6.83 3.06 8.04
CA ILE A 378 -5.96 2.84 6.88
C ILE A 378 -4.65 3.60 7.16
N GLN A 379 -3.55 2.87 7.37
CA GLN A 379 -2.24 3.42 7.76
C GLN A 379 -1.18 3.09 6.69
N GLY A 380 -0.34 4.07 6.38
CA GLY A 380 0.77 3.96 5.43
C GLY A 380 2.14 3.68 6.06
N GLY A 381 2.26 3.77 7.38
CA GLY A 381 3.51 3.47 8.09
C GLY A 381 3.79 1.96 8.20
N ASP A 382 5.06 1.61 8.13
CA ASP A 382 5.59 0.30 8.51
C ASP A 382 5.47 0.14 10.03
N ASN A 383 4.75 -0.88 10.47
CA ASN A 383 4.53 -1.21 11.89
C ASN A 383 5.80 -1.65 12.64
N ASN A 384 6.94 -1.80 11.98
CA ASN A 384 8.24 -1.97 12.62
C ASN A 384 8.90 -0.64 13.03
N VAL A 385 8.58 0.48 12.38
CA VAL A 385 9.30 1.77 12.57
C VAL A 385 8.41 3.01 12.75
N MET A 386 7.09 2.90 12.56
CA MET A 386 6.17 4.00 12.82
C MET A 386 5.98 4.30 14.32
N ASN A 387 5.65 5.54 14.65
CA ASN A 387 5.34 5.93 16.03
C ASN A 387 3.88 5.58 16.39
N PHE A 388 3.68 4.46 17.09
CA PHE A 388 2.34 4.03 17.57
C PHE A 388 1.66 5.02 18.52
N TRP A 389 2.40 5.97 19.08
CA TRP A 389 1.93 6.93 20.07
C TRP A 389 1.51 8.26 19.43
N GLU A 390 1.57 8.34 18.09
CA GLU A 390 1.26 9.56 17.35
C GLU A 390 -0.20 10.00 17.47
N THR A 391 -0.41 11.31 17.28
CA THR A 391 -1.73 11.91 17.12
C THR A 391 -1.73 12.75 15.84
N GLY A 392 -2.30 12.20 14.77
CA GLY A 392 -2.45 12.84 13.47
C GLY A 392 -3.89 13.29 13.23
N TYR A 393 -4.10 14.48 12.66
CA TYR A 393 -5.45 15.00 12.31
C TYR A 393 -6.47 15.01 13.47
N ASN A 394 -6.00 15.21 14.71
CA ASN A 394 -6.79 15.08 15.95
C ASN A 394 -7.34 13.65 16.18
N ARG A 395 -6.60 12.62 15.75
CA ARG A 395 -6.90 11.20 15.98
C ARG A 395 -5.65 10.55 16.60
N ARG A 396 -5.76 10.01 17.82
CA ARG A 396 -4.67 9.27 18.48
C ARG A 396 -4.60 7.86 17.89
N LEU A 397 -3.53 7.51 17.17
CA LEU A 397 -3.42 6.25 16.42
C LEU A 397 -3.80 5.05 17.28
N TRP A 398 -3.24 4.97 18.49
CA TRP A 398 -3.47 3.93 19.49
C TRP A 398 -4.93 3.48 19.67
N CYS A 399 -5.85 4.44 19.61
CA CYS A 399 -7.24 4.22 19.97
C CYS A 399 -8.11 3.67 18.82
N TYR A 400 -7.64 3.69 17.57
CA TYR A 400 -8.46 3.29 16.42
C TYR A 400 -8.30 1.80 16.04
N PRO A 401 -9.34 1.19 15.44
CA PRO A 401 -9.21 -0.07 14.70
C PRO A 401 -8.14 0.03 13.62
N VAL A 402 -7.41 -1.05 13.33
CA VAL A 402 -6.41 -1.08 12.24
C VAL A 402 -6.93 -1.88 11.05
N ILE A 403 -6.80 -1.30 9.86
CA ILE A 403 -7.16 -1.89 8.56
C ILE A 403 -5.89 -2.28 7.80
N SER A 404 -4.85 -1.45 7.79
CA SER A 404 -3.64 -1.68 6.99
C SER A 404 -2.34 -1.24 7.64
N TYR A 405 -1.23 -1.82 7.19
CA TYR A 405 0.15 -1.34 7.33
C TYR A 405 0.89 -1.52 5.99
N HIS A 406 1.81 -0.62 5.65
CA HIS A 406 2.44 -0.54 4.33
C HIS A 406 3.95 -0.34 4.41
N HIS A 407 4.62 -0.65 3.29
CA HIS A 407 6.07 -0.71 3.12
C HIS A 407 6.73 -1.72 4.06
N ILE A 408 6.00 -2.80 4.32
CA ILE A 408 6.43 -3.88 5.22
C ILE A 408 7.10 -5.01 4.42
N PRO A 409 8.16 -5.63 4.95
CA PRO A 409 8.82 -6.75 4.28
C PRO A 409 7.93 -8.02 4.32
N PRO A 410 8.17 -9.00 3.43
CA PRO A 410 7.44 -10.27 3.42
C PRO A 410 7.41 -11.02 4.76
N SER A 411 8.48 -10.91 5.57
CA SER A 411 8.51 -11.48 6.92
C SER A 411 7.49 -10.85 7.88
N THR A 412 7.22 -9.54 7.75
CA THR A 412 6.20 -8.84 8.53
C THR A 412 4.79 -9.16 8.03
N VAL A 413 4.58 -9.28 6.71
CA VAL A 413 3.31 -9.78 6.14
C VAL A 413 2.95 -11.14 6.75
N ALA A 414 3.90 -12.08 6.77
CA ALA A 414 3.67 -13.41 7.33
C ALA A 414 3.40 -13.39 8.84
N SER A 415 4.13 -12.59 9.62
CA SER A 415 3.93 -12.53 11.08
C SER A 415 2.64 -11.83 11.49
N LEU A 416 2.22 -10.79 10.77
CA LEU A 416 0.92 -10.14 10.96
C LEU A 416 -0.24 -11.08 10.59
N TRP A 417 -0.09 -11.87 9.52
CA TRP A 417 -1.07 -12.90 9.17
C TRP A 417 -1.21 -13.95 10.28
N HIS A 418 -0.11 -14.49 10.82
CA HIS A 418 -0.18 -15.42 11.94
C HIS A 418 -0.87 -14.81 13.17
N PHE A 419 -0.52 -13.57 13.53
CA PHE A 419 -1.17 -12.83 14.61
C PHE A 419 -2.68 -12.66 14.39
N GLU A 420 -3.11 -12.30 13.18
CA GLU A 420 -4.54 -12.17 12.87
C GLU A 420 -5.27 -13.53 12.91
N GLN A 421 -4.67 -14.62 12.45
CA GLN A 421 -5.30 -15.94 12.54
C GLN A 421 -5.49 -16.39 14.00
N GLU A 422 -4.50 -16.13 14.87
CA GLU A 422 -4.62 -16.34 16.31
C GLU A 422 -5.68 -15.42 16.93
N TRP A 423 -5.78 -14.17 16.47
CA TRP A 423 -6.82 -13.24 16.90
C TRP A 423 -8.22 -13.75 16.58
N ILE A 424 -8.49 -14.09 15.31
CA ILE A 424 -9.79 -14.57 14.83
C ILE A 424 -10.22 -15.86 15.57
N ALA A 425 -9.27 -16.75 15.85
CA ALA A 425 -9.54 -17.99 16.59
C ALA A 425 -9.98 -17.77 18.05
N ASN A 426 -9.63 -16.62 18.65
CA ASN A 426 -9.85 -16.34 20.07
C ASN A 426 -10.76 -15.13 20.35
N SER A 427 -11.08 -14.32 19.33
CA SER A 427 -11.77 -13.04 19.46
C SER A 427 -12.64 -12.73 18.25
N SER A 428 -13.84 -12.19 18.50
CA SER A 428 -14.71 -11.61 17.47
C SER A 428 -14.69 -10.08 17.45
N ARG A 429 -13.77 -9.44 18.18
CA ARG A 429 -13.59 -7.97 18.22
C ARG A 429 -12.68 -7.52 17.08
N GLU A 430 -12.86 -6.31 16.60
CA GLU A 430 -11.89 -5.65 15.71
C GLU A 430 -10.50 -5.53 16.35
N ILE A 431 -9.45 -5.69 15.54
CA ILE A 431 -8.07 -5.45 15.96
C ILE A 431 -7.84 -3.93 15.99
N ARG A 432 -7.28 -3.40 17.09
CA ARG A 432 -6.84 -2.00 17.21
C ARG A 432 -5.33 -1.89 17.10
N HIS A 433 -4.83 -0.69 16.78
CA HIS A 433 -3.38 -0.46 16.78
C HIS A 433 -2.73 -0.76 18.14
N SER A 434 -3.44 -0.50 19.24
CA SER A 434 -3.02 -0.88 20.60
C SER A 434 -2.94 -2.39 20.84
N ASP A 435 -3.77 -3.19 20.17
CA ASP A 435 -3.69 -4.65 20.23
C ASP A 435 -2.44 -5.15 19.49
N VAL A 436 -2.21 -4.66 18.27
CA VAL A 436 -0.96 -4.93 17.52
C VAL A 436 0.26 -4.52 18.33
N TYR A 437 0.24 -3.34 18.97
CA TYR A 437 1.39 -2.91 19.76
C TYR A 437 1.65 -3.85 20.95
N LYS A 438 0.63 -4.19 21.75
CA LYS A 438 0.82 -5.01 22.95
C LYS A 438 1.13 -6.47 22.66
N GLN A 439 0.52 -7.04 21.62
CA GLN A 439 0.50 -8.49 21.41
C GLN A 439 1.39 -8.95 20.25
N TRP A 440 1.69 -8.07 19.28
CA TRP A 440 2.63 -8.35 18.19
C TRP A 440 3.95 -7.59 18.37
N TYR A 441 3.92 -6.28 18.66
CA TYR A 441 5.12 -5.43 18.67
C TYR A 441 5.98 -5.60 19.93
N VAL A 442 5.41 -5.36 21.12
CA VAL A 442 6.14 -5.38 22.41
C VAL A 442 6.84 -6.71 22.70
N PRO A 443 6.24 -7.89 22.41
CA PRO A 443 6.92 -9.18 22.61
C PRO A 443 8.20 -9.36 21.79
N GLN A 444 8.42 -8.56 20.75
CA GLN A 444 9.63 -8.58 19.92
C GLN A 444 10.75 -7.66 20.45
N LEU A 445 10.50 -6.87 21.51
CA LEU A 445 11.49 -5.94 22.10
C LEU A 445 12.33 -6.65 23.19
N PRO A 446 13.63 -6.94 22.95
CA PRO A 446 14.54 -7.31 24.04
C PRO A 446 14.92 -6.05 24.85
N HIS A 447 15.59 -6.23 25.99
CA HIS A 447 16.18 -5.09 26.72
C HIS A 447 17.30 -4.41 25.90
N GLU A 448 18.17 -5.21 25.28
CA GLU A 448 19.30 -4.77 24.46
C GLU A 448 19.69 -5.87 23.47
N ARG A 449 20.34 -5.48 22.36
CA ARG A 449 20.76 -6.38 21.28
C ARG A 449 21.97 -5.83 20.53
N GLU A 450 23.03 -6.63 20.48
CA GLU A 450 24.19 -6.44 19.60
C GLU A 450 23.87 -6.87 18.16
N GLY A 451 24.50 -6.23 17.17
CA GLY A 451 24.28 -6.53 15.75
C GLY A 451 22.91 -6.08 15.27
N TRP A 452 22.37 -4.99 15.82
CA TRP A 452 21.00 -4.55 15.56
C TRP A 452 20.84 -3.04 15.63
N SER A 453 20.21 -2.48 14.61
CA SER A 453 19.78 -1.09 14.55
C SER A 453 18.29 -1.01 14.86
N ASN A 454 17.92 -0.33 15.95
CA ASN A 454 16.55 0.10 16.21
C ASN A 454 16.18 1.39 15.45
N MET A 455 16.82 1.66 14.31
CA MET A 455 16.45 2.70 13.35
C MET A 455 16.34 4.13 13.92
N VAL A 456 17.19 4.48 14.89
CA VAL A 456 17.34 5.88 15.32
C VAL A 456 18.11 6.66 14.25
N GLY A 457 17.35 7.40 13.44
CA GLY A 457 17.84 8.24 12.33
C GLY A 457 18.22 9.64 12.76
N LEU A 458 18.79 10.42 11.83
CA LEU A 458 19.11 11.84 12.02
C LEU A 458 17.92 12.77 11.71
N GLU A 459 16.93 12.22 11.03
CA GLU A 459 15.65 12.82 10.65
C GLU A 459 14.57 12.74 11.75
N ASP A 460 14.79 11.89 12.76
CA ASP A 460 13.85 11.72 13.87
C ASP A 460 13.74 13.01 14.69
N LYS A 461 12.51 13.54 14.82
CA LYS A 461 12.26 14.86 15.44
C LYS A 461 12.64 14.93 16.92
N ASP A 462 12.53 13.79 17.60
CA ASP A 462 12.76 13.65 19.04
C ASP A 462 14.14 13.01 19.33
N LEU A 463 15.06 13.09 18.36
CA LEU A 463 16.43 12.63 18.48
C LEU A 463 17.20 13.44 19.54
N THR A 464 17.68 12.73 20.57
CA THR A 464 18.82 13.20 21.37
C THR A 464 20.07 12.47 20.92
N MET A 465 21.09 13.22 20.50
CA MET A 465 22.38 12.66 20.06
C MET A 465 23.52 13.16 20.95
N THR A 466 24.34 12.23 21.43
CA THR A 466 25.49 12.45 22.30
C THR A 466 26.66 11.55 21.86
N THR A 467 27.76 11.58 22.61
CA THR A 467 28.88 10.64 22.43
C THR A 467 29.01 9.74 23.65
N SER A 468 29.45 8.51 23.43
CA SER A 468 29.74 7.53 24.48
C SER A 468 31.02 6.75 24.13
N ASN A 469 31.75 6.26 25.12
CA ASN A 469 32.92 5.41 24.90
C ASN A 469 32.51 3.98 24.48
N ASP A 470 31.35 3.51 24.95
CA ASP A 470 30.77 2.22 24.64
C ASP A 470 29.22 2.23 24.74
N ALA A 471 28.61 1.08 24.44
CA ALA A 471 27.16 0.89 24.48
C ALA A 471 26.56 0.99 25.90
N TRP A 472 27.31 0.62 26.94
CA TRP A 472 26.84 0.68 28.32
C TRP A 472 26.75 2.12 28.82
N GLU A 473 27.73 2.96 28.47
CA GLU A 473 27.62 4.40 28.73
C GLU A 473 26.45 5.03 27.96
N CYS A 474 26.19 4.62 26.72
CA CYS A 474 25.02 5.10 25.96
C CYS A 474 23.70 4.70 26.62
N ARG A 475 23.60 3.45 27.09
CA ARG A 475 22.48 2.96 27.90
C ARG A 475 22.31 3.76 29.18
N ASP A 476 23.37 4.03 29.92
CA ASP A 476 23.34 4.81 31.16
C ASP A 476 22.89 6.26 30.90
N GLN A 477 23.31 6.87 29.78
CA GLN A 477 22.82 8.19 29.35
C GLN A 477 21.30 8.16 29.05
N CYS A 478 20.80 7.13 28.37
CA CYS A 478 19.35 6.95 28.16
C CYS A 478 18.60 6.70 29.47
N GLN A 479 19.16 5.93 30.40
CA GLN A 479 18.56 5.74 31.73
C GLN A 479 18.55 7.05 32.53
N GLY A 480 19.58 7.88 32.41
CA GLY A 480 19.65 9.23 32.98
C GLY A 480 18.64 10.23 32.37
N ASN A 481 18.28 10.08 31.09
CA ASN A 481 17.26 10.88 30.43
C ASN A 481 15.85 10.32 30.72
N SER A 482 15.00 11.07 31.43
CA SER A 482 13.66 10.62 31.82
C SER A 482 12.69 10.35 30.67
N THR A 483 12.89 10.96 29.49
CA THR A 483 12.00 10.74 28.32
C THR A 483 12.51 9.64 27.38
N CYS A 484 13.76 9.17 27.54
CA CYS A 484 14.34 8.18 26.64
C CYS A 484 13.66 6.81 26.77
N MET A 485 13.18 6.28 25.64
CA MET A 485 12.50 5.00 25.51
C MET A 485 13.37 3.96 24.81
N GLN A 486 14.22 4.40 23.88
CA GLN A 486 15.22 3.54 23.24
C GLN A 486 16.53 4.28 22.96
N TRP A 487 17.61 3.52 22.84
CA TRP A 487 18.94 4.02 22.55
C TRP A 487 19.64 3.14 21.48
N SER A 488 20.61 3.72 20.79
CA SER A 488 21.43 3.07 19.77
C SER A 488 22.85 3.60 19.84
N PHE A 489 23.83 2.70 19.85
CA PHE A 489 25.25 3.00 19.90
C PHE A 489 25.96 2.43 18.66
N SER A 490 26.74 3.27 17.97
CA SER A 490 27.61 2.84 16.88
C SER A 490 28.76 3.83 16.69
N GLY A 491 30.00 3.33 16.59
CA GLY A 491 31.18 4.16 16.26
C GLY A 491 31.53 5.29 17.25
N GLY A 492 30.94 5.30 18.46
CA GLY A 492 31.06 6.39 19.44
C GLY A 492 29.87 7.36 19.47
N ASP A 493 29.00 7.33 18.45
CA ASP A 493 27.70 8.01 18.49
C ASP A 493 26.77 7.28 19.45
N CYS A 494 26.10 8.03 20.32
CA CYS A 494 24.96 7.57 21.10
C CYS A 494 23.72 8.34 20.64
N ARG A 495 22.68 7.62 20.26
CA ARG A 495 21.42 8.18 19.73
C ARG A 495 20.25 7.66 20.55
N MET A 496 19.32 8.52 20.90
CA MET A 496 18.20 8.22 21.80
C MET A 496 16.90 8.80 21.25
N LEU A 497 15.77 8.09 21.44
CA LEU A 497 14.43 8.56 21.10
C LEU A 497 13.46 8.47 22.28
N GLU A 498 12.46 9.36 22.23
CA GLU A 498 11.34 9.39 23.19
C GLU A 498 10.20 8.41 22.82
N TRP A 499 10.40 7.53 21.83
CA TRP A 499 9.47 6.49 21.39
C TRP A 499 10.21 5.31 20.75
N THR A 500 9.51 4.23 20.43
CA THR A 500 10.13 2.94 20.04
C THR A 500 10.01 2.62 18.55
N LYS A 501 11.07 2.03 17.99
CA LYS A 501 11.13 1.30 16.71
C LYS A 501 11.69 -0.11 16.96
N LEU A 502 11.25 -1.12 16.20
CA LEU A 502 11.85 -2.47 16.19
C LEU A 502 13.17 -2.45 15.41
N GLY A 503 13.14 -1.94 14.18
CA GLY A 503 14.31 -1.88 13.29
C GLY A 503 14.76 -3.25 12.76
N HIS A 504 16.06 -3.39 12.46
CA HIS A 504 16.61 -4.54 11.72
C HIS A 504 18.07 -4.89 12.08
N ALA A 505 18.56 -6.03 11.60
CA ALA A 505 19.91 -6.51 11.85
C ALA A 505 20.95 -5.63 11.13
N ALA A 506 21.94 -5.13 11.87
CA ALA A 506 22.94 -4.19 11.36
C ALA A 506 24.31 -4.46 11.99
N GLU A 507 25.37 -4.44 11.18
CA GLU A 507 26.75 -4.59 11.67
C GLU A 507 27.17 -3.36 12.49
N ASP A 508 28.01 -3.57 13.51
CA ASP A 508 28.58 -2.53 14.37
C ASP A 508 27.58 -1.56 15.05
N VAL A 509 26.33 -2.02 15.27
CA VAL A 509 25.31 -1.31 16.08
C VAL A 509 24.88 -2.14 17.29
N HIS A 510 24.80 -1.51 18.45
CA HIS A 510 24.18 -2.05 19.66
C HIS A 510 22.99 -1.17 20.03
N SER A 511 21.78 -1.73 20.06
CA SER A 511 20.55 -1.00 20.38
C SER A 511 19.86 -1.56 21.61
N GLY A 512 19.09 -0.74 22.32
CA GLY A 512 18.30 -1.19 23.48
C GLY A 512 17.06 -0.35 23.76
N TRP A 513 16.18 -0.90 24.60
CA TRP A 513 14.84 -0.39 24.89
C TRP A 513 14.59 -0.39 26.40
N ILE A 514 14.05 0.72 26.91
CA ILE A 514 13.76 0.88 28.35
C ILE A 514 12.37 0.29 28.64
N LEU A 515 12.29 -1.05 28.66
CA LEU A 515 11.03 -1.79 28.73
C LEU A 515 10.10 -1.35 29.87
N ASP A 516 10.64 -0.98 31.03
CA ASP A 516 9.83 -0.48 32.16
C ASP A 516 9.06 0.80 31.79
N ARG A 517 9.73 1.79 31.18
CA ARG A 517 9.09 3.03 30.71
C ARG A 517 8.11 2.79 29.56
N ILE A 518 8.43 1.83 28.68
CA ILE A 518 7.55 1.43 27.59
C ILE A 518 6.26 0.83 28.15
N ASN A 519 6.35 -0.04 29.16
CA ASN A 519 5.20 -0.62 29.84
C ASN A 519 4.38 0.43 30.61
N GLU A 520 5.03 1.39 31.30
CA GLU A 520 4.34 2.55 31.90
C GLU A 520 3.61 3.38 30.83
N LYS A 521 4.24 3.60 29.67
CA LYS A 521 3.64 4.33 28.55
C LYS A 521 2.46 3.59 27.93
N VAL A 522 2.53 2.27 27.79
CA VAL A 522 1.39 1.43 27.34
C VAL A 522 0.16 1.66 28.21
N VAL A 523 0.32 1.76 29.54
CA VAL A 523 -0.79 2.03 30.47
C VAL A 523 -1.35 3.45 30.29
N GLU A 524 -0.51 4.46 30.10
CA GLU A 524 -0.92 5.85 29.79
C GLU A 524 -1.65 5.97 28.43
N LEU A 525 -1.32 5.11 27.47
CA LEU A 525 -1.94 5.12 26.15
C LEU A 525 -3.32 4.47 26.12
N ASP A 526 -3.65 3.59 27.07
CA ASP A 526 -4.91 2.84 27.10
C ASP A 526 -6.16 3.65 27.47
N GLU A 527 -5.98 4.87 27.99
CA GLU A 527 -7.09 5.82 28.19
C GLU A 527 -7.55 6.39 26.83
N CYS A 528 -8.60 5.80 26.27
CA CYS A 528 -9.19 6.20 24.98
C CYS A 528 -10.62 6.75 25.16
N ASP A 529 -10.75 8.08 25.18
CA ASP A 529 -12.04 8.80 25.13
C ASP A 529 -12.64 8.85 23.70
N GLU A 530 -11.83 8.53 22.68
CA GLU A 530 -12.16 8.48 21.26
C GLU A 530 -11.66 7.16 20.64
N GLY A 531 -12.04 6.85 19.40
CA GLY A 531 -11.58 5.62 18.71
C GLY A 531 -12.70 4.75 18.12
N GLU A 532 -13.82 5.36 17.71
CA GLU A 532 -14.85 4.66 16.94
C GLU A 532 -14.44 4.49 15.46
N TRP A 533 -15.17 3.63 14.76
CA TRP A 533 -15.04 3.44 13.31
C TRP A 533 -15.21 4.75 12.54
N ILE A 534 -14.26 5.05 11.65
CA ILE A 534 -14.37 6.21 10.76
C ILE A 534 -15.35 5.88 9.64
N MET A 535 -16.44 6.63 9.55
CA MET A 535 -17.46 6.46 8.51
C MET A 535 -17.30 7.50 7.38
N PRO A 536 -17.62 7.18 6.12
CA PRO A 536 -17.59 8.13 5.01
C PRO A 536 -18.66 9.22 5.18
N ASP A 537 -18.36 10.44 4.70
CA ASP A 537 -19.35 11.53 4.69
C ASP A 537 -20.31 11.34 3.50
N TYR A 538 -21.43 10.65 3.74
CA TYR A 538 -22.50 10.46 2.76
C TYR A 538 -23.17 11.78 2.33
N HIS A 539 -22.95 12.88 3.05
CA HIS A 539 -23.39 14.18 2.58
C HIS A 539 -22.31 14.77 1.68
N GLY A 540 -22.60 14.78 0.37
CA GLY A 540 -21.87 15.56 -0.66
C GLY A 540 -22.01 17.08 -0.43
N SER A 541 -21.69 17.53 0.78
CA SER A 541 -21.71 18.92 1.16
C SER A 541 -20.59 19.60 0.38
N LYS A 542 -20.95 20.64 -0.38
CA LYS A 542 -19.99 21.53 -1.02
C LYS A 542 -19.28 22.43 0.00
N ARG A 543 -18.87 21.86 1.14
CA ARG A 543 -17.67 22.28 1.85
C ARG A 543 -16.48 21.98 0.93
N ARG A 544 -16.31 22.87 -0.06
CA ARG A 544 -14.97 23.43 -0.27
C ARG A 544 -14.47 23.81 1.11
N MET A 545 -13.62 22.97 1.70
CA MET A 545 -12.63 23.49 2.61
C MET A 545 -11.84 24.49 1.77
N ARG A 546 -12.24 25.76 1.86
CA ARG A 546 -11.28 26.84 1.66
C ARG A 546 -10.15 26.45 2.58
N ALA A 547 -9.03 26.02 2.01
CA ALA A 547 -7.79 25.87 2.75
C ALA A 547 -7.65 27.15 3.57
N ARG A 548 -7.85 27.04 4.88
CA ARG A 548 -7.57 28.14 5.79
C ARG A 548 -6.08 28.33 5.61
N ARG A 549 -5.67 29.46 5.01
CA ARG A 549 -4.26 29.87 4.99
C ARG A 549 -3.82 29.87 6.45
N GLY A 550 -3.02 28.89 6.85
CA GLY A 550 -2.73 28.59 8.27
C GLY A 550 -3.13 27.20 8.78
N ILE A 551 -3.73 26.31 7.99
CA ILE A 551 -3.46 24.88 8.15
C ILE A 551 -2.24 24.60 7.28
N GLU A 552 -1.11 24.47 7.94
CA GLU A 552 0.08 23.88 7.35
C GLU A 552 -0.27 22.40 7.12
N VAL A 553 -0.64 22.06 5.87
CA VAL A 553 -0.49 20.69 5.37
C VAL A 553 1.01 20.50 5.30
N ASP A 554 1.59 20.18 6.45
CA ASP A 554 3.03 20.27 6.58
C ASP A 554 3.68 19.12 5.82
N ARG A 555 4.91 19.35 5.41
CA ARG A 555 5.66 18.46 4.53
C ARG A 555 6.22 17.26 5.29
N ARG A 556 5.46 16.75 6.27
CA ARG A 556 5.81 15.71 7.25
C ARG A 556 5.98 14.34 6.62
N TYR A 557 5.33 14.08 5.49
CA TYR A 557 5.42 12.83 4.73
C TYR A 557 6.48 12.91 3.62
N THR A 558 7.70 13.29 4.00
CA THR A 558 8.88 12.64 3.41
C THR A 558 9.04 11.32 4.15
N TRP A 559 8.59 10.22 3.56
CA TRP A 559 8.79 8.88 4.11
C TRP A 559 10.29 8.62 4.26
N SER A 560 10.78 8.63 5.50
CA SER A 560 12.12 8.14 5.85
C SER A 560 12.11 6.62 5.86
N ARG A 561 13.15 6.01 5.29
CA ARG A 561 13.37 4.56 5.31
C ARG A 561 13.72 4.05 6.70
#